data_AF-A0A1G1KZM8-F1
#
_entry.id   AF-A0A1G1KZM8-F1
#
_cell.length_a   1.000
_cell.length_b   1.000
_cell.length_c   1.000
_cell.angle_alpha   90.00
_cell.angle_beta   90.00
_cell.angle_gamma   90.00
#
_symmetry.space_group_name_H-M   'P 1'
#
loop_
_entity.id
_entity.type
_entity.pdbx_description
1 polymer ?
#
loop_
_entity_poly.entity_id
_entity_poly.type
_entity_poly.pdbx_seq_one_letter_code
_entity_poly.pdbx_strand_id
1 'polypeptide(L)'
;MTNRKIIILIIVFGLMLSIPFLYREPIFRYALEKAINLSTRNILSNSVRLDRVWLESDFSLHISGFKADLKTNTGQIPFQIREIWTEGCPTHVFFKHGLYVQFDGLQFKSQKYRGIHATAYIRAGSDWFFQLNSEVDQLGLEDLAWMNPDNLEGSSGNLVGTISISNNAKNEEVIDLNIHIDQPGGRLQSKFFSALTPYLPAVSQKAEIQAIAGGAKLISYRTAKFNAKSIGGDKMKILLEIQIPEYNINLNLNIELRVDKQNSFFQVAQLLGLIKVKSI
;
A
#
# COMPACT_ATOMS: atom_id res chain seq x y z
N MET A 1 12.47 -14.95 -0.21
CA MET A 1 11.38 -15.92 0.12
C MET A 1 10.63 -15.64 1.43
N THR A 2 11.19 -14.92 2.40
CA THR A 2 10.63 -14.86 3.76
C THR A 2 9.75 -13.63 4.04
N ASN A 3 9.97 -12.48 3.39
CA ASN A 3 9.49 -11.19 3.89
C ASN A 3 7.99 -10.89 3.75
N ARG A 4 7.27 -11.51 2.80
CA ARG A 4 5.84 -11.21 2.53
C ARG A 4 4.87 -11.97 3.44
N LYS A 5 5.15 -13.26 3.67
CA LYS A 5 4.46 -14.09 4.67
C LYS A 5 4.65 -13.52 6.07
N ILE A 6 5.82 -12.93 6.29
CA ILE A 6 6.26 -12.33 7.53
C ILE A 6 5.33 -11.19 7.94
N ILE A 7 5.03 -10.14 7.16
CA ILE A 7 4.27 -8.93 7.63
C ILE A 7 2.88 -9.24 8.23
N ILE A 8 2.12 -10.11 7.58
CA ILE A 8 0.76 -10.47 8.02
C ILE A 8 0.81 -11.52 9.12
N LEU A 9 1.72 -12.52 9.03
CA LEU A 9 1.97 -13.40 10.18
C LEU A 9 2.39 -12.59 11.38
N ILE A 10 3.20 -11.56 11.22
CA ILE A 10 3.76 -10.71 12.27
C ILE A 10 2.68 -9.98 13.05
N ILE A 11 1.69 -9.41 12.34
CA ILE A 11 0.56 -8.73 12.97
C ILE A 11 -0.23 -9.80 13.72
N VAL A 12 -0.64 -10.88 13.05
CA VAL A 12 -1.38 -12.00 13.66
C VAL A 12 -0.64 -12.61 14.87
N PHE A 13 0.67 -12.84 14.78
CA PHE A 13 1.52 -13.41 15.84
C PHE A 13 1.78 -12.42 16.97
N GLY A 14 1.77 -11.11 16.67
CA GLY A 14 1.70 -10.05 17.65
C GLY A 14 0.42 -10.14 18.48
N LEU A 15 -0.72 -10.28 17.79
CA LEU A 15 -2.05 -10.48 18.40
C LEU A 15 -2.15 -11.80 19.19
N MET A 16 -1.43 -12.85 18.78
CA MET A 16 -1.39 -14.15 19.46
C MET A 16 -0.71 -14.12 20.83
N LEU A 17 0.42 -13.41 20.95
CA LEU A 17 1.26 -13.47 22.15
C LEU A 17 0.71 -12.67 23.34
N SER A 18 -0.28 -11.81 23.11
CA SER A 18 -0.88 -11.00 24.16
C SER A 18 -2.05 -11.70 24.87
N ILE A 19 -2.61 -12.77 24.30
CA ILE A 19 -3.78 -13.49 24.82
C ILE A 19 -3.58 -14.06 26.25
N PRO A 20 -2.40 -14.57 26.67
CA PRO A 20 -2.21 -15.04 28.05
C PRO A 20 -2.23 -13.93 29.12
N PHE A 21 -2.19 -12.64 28.73
CA PHE A 21 -2.13 -11.49 29.64
C PHE A 21 -3.49 -10.81 29.87
N LEU A 22 -4.57 -11.51 29.53
CA LEU A 22 -5.95 -11.10 29.77
C LEU A 22 -6.19 -10.69 31.23
N TYR A 23 -6.99 -9.63 31.43
CA TYR A 23 -7.42 -8.96 32.68
C TYR A 23 -6.73 -7.65 33.09
N ARG A 24 -5.65 -7.20 32.44
CA ARG A 24 -5.13 -5.83 32.66
C ARG A 24 -4.81 -5.14 31.33
N GLU A 25 -5.71 -4.25 30.91
CA GLU A 25 -5.62 -3.45 29.67
C GLU A 25 -4.21 -2.84 29.42
N PRO A 26 -3.52 -2.25 30.42
CA PRO A 26 -2.19 -1.68 30.19
C PRO A 26 -1.12 -2.73 29.86
N ILE A 27 -1.20 -3.92 30.46
CA ILE A 27 -0.25 -5.02 30.24
C ILE A 27 -0.51 -5.66 28.89
N PHE A 28 -1.79 -5.87 28.55
CA PHE A 28 -2.20 -6.43 27.26
C PHE A 28 -1.72 -5.54 26.09
N ARG A 29 -1.96 -4.23 26.18
CA ARG A 29 -1.48 -3.24 25.22
C ARG A 29 0.04 -3.28 25.08
N TYR A 30 0.78 -3.25 26.18
CA TYR A 30 2.25 -3.26 26.15
C TYR A 30 2.82 -4.57 25.59
N ALA A 31 2.24 -5.72 25.97
CA ALA A 31 2.62 -7.02 25.42
C ALA A 31 2.37 -7.06 23.91
N LEU A 32 1.22 -6.53 23.46
CA LEU A 32 0.88 -6.46 22.05
C LEU A 32 1.82 -5.54 21.26
N GLU A 33 2.09 -4.33 21.75
CA GLU A 33 3.09 -3.43 21.16
C GLU A 33 4.45 -4.11 21.01
N LYS A 34 4.92 -4.79 22.07
CA LYS A 34 6.20 -5.50 22.05
C LYS A 34 6.19 -6.66 21.06
N ALA A 35 5.12 -7.43 21.01
CA ALA A 35 4.98 -8.56 20.11
C ALA A 35 4.93 -8.11 18.65
N ILE A 36 4.14 -7.08 18.31
CA ILE A 36 4.09 -6.48 16.97
C ILE A 36 5.45 -5.88 16.62
N ASN A 37 6.12 -5.16 17.52
CA ASN A 37 7.45 -4.61 17.26
C ASN A 37 8.50 -5.69 17.00
N LEU A 38 8.50 -6.77 17.80
CA LEU A 38 9.40 -7.92 17.61
C LEU A 38 9.19 -8.60 16.27
N SER A 39 7.94 -8.77 15.89
CA SER A 39 7.57 -9.44 14.66
C SER A 39 7.91 -8.50 13.49
N THR A 40 7.57 -7.20 13.54
CA THR A 40 7.67 -6.21 12.45
C THR A 40 9.06 -5.63 12.19
N ARG A 41 10.13 -6.02 12.91
CA ARG A 41 11.46 -5.37 12.86
C ARG A 41 12.05 -5.11 11.47
N ASN A 42 11.70 -5.93 10.48
CA ASN A 42 12.19 -5.80 9.11
C ASN A 42 11.44 -4.74 8.29
N ILE A 43 10.27 -4.31 8.75
CA ILE A 43 9.34 -3.42 8.03
C ILE A 43 9.07 -2.14 8.83
N LEU A 44 8.98 -2.24 10.16
CA LEU A 44 8.74 -1.10 11.05
C LEU A 44 9.99 -0.80 11.86
N SER A 45 10.12 0.47 12.25
CA SER A 45 11.28 0.98 12.99
C SER A 45 11.23 0.67 14.49
N ASN A 46 10.59 -0.45 14.88
CA ASN A 46 10.34 -0.82 16.28
C ASN A 46 9.65 0.31 17.07
N SER A 47 8.76 1.05 16.41
CA SER A 47 8.10 2.26 16.93
C SER A 47 6.59 2.12 17.08
N VAL A 48 6.05 0.89 17.04
CA VAL A 48 4.62 0.66 17.22
C VAL A 48 4.15 1.18 18.57
N ARG A 49 3.08 1.97 18.53
CA ARG A 49 2.33 2.51 19.66
C ARG A 49 0.84 2.33 19.40
N LEU A 50 0.11 1.89 20.42
CA LEU A 50 -1.33 1.67 20.36
C LEU A 50 -1.99 2.59 21.39
N ASP A 51 -3.06 3.29 21.02
CA ASP A 51 -3.76 4.15 21.98
C ASP A 51 -4.62 3.29 22.93
N ARG A 52 -5.44 2.38 22.39
CA ARG A 52 -6.29 1.44 23.14
C ARG A 52 -6.34 0.06 22.49
N VAL A 53 -6.51 -0.98 23.30
CA VAL A 53 -6.71 -2.36 22.84
C VAL A 53 -7.72 -3.04 23.75
N TRP A 54 -8.78 -3.61 23.16
CA TRP A 54 -9.80 -4.36 23.92
C TRP A 54 -10.28 -5.57 23.14
N LEU A 55 -10.97 -6.46 23.86
CA LEU A 55 -11.63 -7.62 23.29
C LEU A 55 -13.13 -7.51 23.55
N GLU A 56 -13.91 -7.80 22.53
CA GLU A 56 -15.37 -7.90 22.63
C GLU A 56 -15.79 -9.24 23.28
N SER A 57 -17.07 -9.39 23.60
CA SER A 57 -17.61 -10.58 24.27
C SER A 57 -17.43 -11.88 23.47
N ASP A 58 -17.30 -11.78 22.15
CA ASP A 58 -17.03 -12.89 21.23
C ASP A 58 -15.52 -13.12 20.99
N PHE A 59 -14.67 -12.45 21.77
CA PHE A 59 -13.21 -12.40 21.63
C PHE A 59 -12.70 -11.76 20.34
N SER A 60 -13.54 -11.00 19.63
CA SER A 60 -13.09 -10.12 18.56
C SER A 60 -12.15 -9.06 19.13
N LEU A 61 -11.00 -8.86 18.48
CA LEU A 61 -10.00 -7.91 18.92
C LEU A 61 -10.25 -6.56 18.27
N HIS A 62 -10.14 -5.49 19.06
CA HIS A 62 -10.19 -4.12 18.61
C HIS A 62 -8.95 -3.34 19.08
N ILE A 63 -8.41 -2.53 18.18
CA ILE A 63 -7.26 -1.65 18.41
C ILE A 63 -7.61 -0.27 17.86
N SER A 64 -7.60 0.74 18.72
CA SER A 64 -7.72 2.14 18.28
C SER A 64 -6.35 2.83 18.30
N GLY A 65 -6.10 3.69 17.32
CA GLY A 65 -4.94 4.56 17.28
C GLY A 65 -3.62 3.80 17.16
N PHE A 66 -3.49 2.97 16.12
CA PHE A 66 -2.23 2.33 15.77
C PHE A 66 -1.30 3.35 15.12
N LYS A 67 -0.11 3.56 15.67
CA LYS A 67 0.92 4.46 15.12
C LYS A 67 2.24 3.71 14.99
N ALA A 68 2.92 3.88 13.86
CA ALA A 68 4.25 3.32 13.66
C ALA A 68 5.01 4.04 12.54
N ASP A 69 6.31 3.78 12.46
CA ASP A 69 7.14 4.27 11.36
C ASP A 69 7.54 3.12 10.43
N LEU A 70 7.10 3.22 9.18
CA LEU A 70 7.51 2.34 8.11
C LEU A 70 8.99 2.60 7.78
N LYS A 71 9.78 1.53 7.78
CA LYS A 71 11.17 1.55 7.33
C LYS A 71 11.19 1.54 5.81
N THR A 72 11.73 2.59 5.21
CA THR A 72 11.89 2.70 3.75
C THR A 72 13.35 2.99 3.39
N ASN A 73 13.66 2.93 2.10
CA ASN A 73 15.00 3.25 1.58
C ASN A 73 15.33 4.74 1.70
N THR A 74 14.32 5.60 1.83
CA THR A 74 14.45 7.07 1.92
C THR A 74 14.37 7.58 3.36
N GLY A 75 14.14 6.69 4.32
CA GLY A 75 14.04 7.02 5.75
C GLY A 75 12.86 6.34 6.42
N GLN A 76 12.46 6.89 7.57
CA GLN A 76 11.30 6.42 8.33
C GLN A 76 10.07 7.25 7.93
N ILE A 77 8.97 6.58 7.62
CA ILE A 77 7.72 7.24 7.24
C ILE A 77 6.67 6.94 8.31
N PRO A 78 6.23 7.95 9.08
CA PRO A 78 5.18 7.75 10.06
C PRO A 78 3.86 7.46 9.35
N PHE A 79 3.11 6.50 9.88
CA PHE A 79 1.73 6.26 9.51
C PHE A 79 0.89 5.95 10.74
N GLN A 80 -0.41 6.15 10.59
CA GLN A 80 -1.39 5.80 11.60
C GLN A 80 -2.59 5.09 10.98
N ILE A 81 -3.20 4.20 11.76
CA ILE A 81 -4.47 3.54 11.45
C ILE A 81 -5.40 3.88 12.59
N ARG A 82 -6.60 4.37 12.26
CA ARG A 82 -7.57 4.85 13.24
C ARG A 82 -8.13 3.68 14.03
N GLU A 83 -8.64 2.67 13.34
CA GLU A 83 -9.19 1.46 13.96
C GLU A 83 -8.70 0.21 13.20
N ILE A 84 -8.45 -0.85 13.97
CA ILE A 84 -8.22 -2.20 13.47
C ILE A 84 -9.11 -3.13 14.28
N TRP A 85 -9.90 -3.97 13.62
CA TRP A 85 -10.69 -4.97 14.32
C TRP A 85 -10.75 -6.31 13.59
N THR A 86 -11.01 -7.38 14.32
CA THR A 86 -11.20 -8.72 13.74
C THR A 86 -12.67 -9.12 13.77
N GLU A 87 -13.10 -9.89 12.77
CA GLU A 87 -14.40 -10.56 12.81
C GLU A 87 -14.20 -11.94 13.46
N GLY A 88 -14.51 -12.01 14.76
CA GLY A 88 -14.32 -13.18 15.61
C GLY A 88 -12.94 -13.29 16.23
N CYS A 89 -12.75 -14.37 16.99
CA CYS A 89 -11.54 -14.62 17.75
C CYS A 89 -10.30 -14.82 16.85
N PRO A 90 -9.20 -14.04 17.03
CA PRO A 90 -7.97 -14.20 16.25
C PRO A 90 -7.37 -15.61 16.29
N THR A 91 -7.68 -16.41 17.32
CA THR A 91 -7.20 -17.79 17.45
C THR A 91 -7.83 -18.76 16.46
N HIS A 92 -8.94 -18.41 15.81
CA HIS A 92 -9.60 -19.25 14.81
C HIS A 92 -8.67 -19.63 13.65
N VAL A 93 -7.67 -18.80 13.35
CA VAL A 93 -6.63 -19.06 12.34
C VAL A 93 -5.88 -20.39 12.60
N PHE A 94 -5.69 -20.81 13.86
CA PHE A 94 -4.99 -22.08 14.19
C PHE A 94 -5.83 -23.32 13.92
N PHE A 95 -7.15 -23.16 13.92
CA PHE A 95 -8.09 -24.25 13.75
C PHE A 95 -8.57 -24.37 12.30
N LYS A 96 -7.75 -23.89 11.34
CA LYS A 96 -8.03 -23.87 9.88
C LYS A 96 -9.26 -23.02 9.48
N HIS A 97 -9.73 -22.16 10.36
CA HIS A 97 -10.77 -21.19 10.01
C HIS A 97 -10.12 -19.93 9.45
N GLY A 98 -10.82 -19.25 8.56
CA GLY A 98 -10.39 -17.95 8.07
C GLY A 98 -10.65 -16.86 9.10
N LEU A 99 -9.84 -15.80 9.08
CA LEU A 99 -9.99 -14.61 9.90
C LEU A 99 -10.10 -13.39 8.99
N TYR A 100 -11.12 -12.58 9.22
CA TYR A 100 -11.22 -11.25 8.62
C TYR A 100 -10.66 -10.23 9.60
N VAL A 101 -9.82 -9.34 9.08
CA VAL A 101 -9.24 -8.19 9.79
C VAL A 101 -9.60 -6.95 9.00
N GLN A 102 -10.29 -6.02 9.64
CA GLN A 102 -10.71 -4.76 9.08
C GLN A 102 -9.78 -3.65 9.56
N PHE A 103 -9.47 -2.71 8.66
CA PHE A 103 -8.62 -1.56 8.90
C PHE A 103 -9.37 -0.32 8.43
N ASP A 104 -9.31 0.73 9.23
CA ASP A 104 -10.01 1.97 8.95
C ASP A 104 -9.09 3.18 9.18
N GLY A 105 -9.14 4.12 8.24
CA GLY A 105 -8.42 5.39 8.34
C GLY A 105 -6.90 5.25 8.33
N LEU A 106 -6.35 4.32 7.54
CA LEU A 106 -4.90 4.27 7.31
C LEU A 106 -4.48 5.54 6.57
N GLN A 107 -3.55 6.28 7.17
CA GLN A 107 -3.02 7.54 6.65
C GLN A 107 -1.55 7.68 7.01
N PHE A 108 -0.83 8.43 6.20
CA PHE A 108 0.56 8.78 6.46
C PHE A 108 0.61 10.12 7.19
N LYS A 109 1.57 10.97 6.85
CA LYS A 109 1.87 12.20 7.59
C LYS A 109 0.73 13.23 7.55
N SER A 110 0.00 13.37 6.44
CA SER A 110 -1.15 14.27 6.37
C SER A 110 -2.38 13.64 7.01
N GLN A 111 -2.89 14.27 8.07
CA GLN A 111 -4.16 13.89 8.69
C GLN A 111 -5.38 14.52 8.02
N LYS A 112 -5.21 15.06 6.81
CA LYS A 112 -6.22 15.85 6.12
C LYS A 112 -7.32 14.99 5.48
N TYR A 113 -7.04 13.73 5.22
CA TYR A 113 -7.89 12.86 4.41
C TYR A 113 -8.51 11.72 5.22
N ARG A 114 -9.61 11.14 4.72
CA ARG A 114 -10.30 10.01 5.39
C ARG A 114 -9.43 8.76 5.48
N GLY A 115 -8.45 8.63 4.57
CA GLY A 115 -7.47 7.55 4.57
C GLY A 115 -7.92 6.37 3.72
N ILE A 116 -7.31 5.22 3.99
CA ILE A 116 -7.58 3.95 3.31
C ILE A 116 -8.37 3.04 4.27
N HIS A 117 -9.45 2.47 3.75
CA HIS A 117 -10.20 1.38 4.36
C HIS A 117 -9.71 0.06 3.78
N ALA A 118 -9.57 -0.99 4.58
CA ALA A 118 -9.17 -2.29 4.05
C ALA A 118 -9.76 -3.46 4.83
N THR A 119 -9.98 -4.55 4.12
CA THR A 119 -10.31 -5.86 4.68
C THR A 119 -9.23 -6.85 4.27
N ALA A 120 -8.59 -7.49 5.24
CA ALA A 120 -7.71 -8.62 5.02
C ALA A 120 -8.40 -9.92 5.45
N TYR A 121 -8.41 -10.91 4.57
CA TYR A 121 -8.79 -12.28 4.89
C TYR A 121 -7.55 -13.17 4.97
N ILE A 122 -7.43 -13.92 6.05
CA ILE A 122 -6.25 -14.72 6.37
C ILE A 122 -6.70 -16.14 6.72
N ARG A 123 -6.17 -17.13 6.02
CA ARG A 123 -6.29 -18.55 6.37
C ARG A 123 -4.90 -19.15 6.48
N ALA A 124 -4.59 -19.77 7.62
CA ALA A 124 -3.33 -20.48 7.83
C ALA A 124 -3.45 -21.99 7.56
N GLY A 125 -2.31 -22.68 7.50
CA GLY A 125 -2.22 -24.12 7.25
C GLY A 125 -1.54 -24.47 5.92
N SER A 126 -1.69 -25.73 5.49
CA SER A 126 -1.16 -26.22 4.21
C SER A 126 -1.72 -25.46 3.02
N ASP A 127 -3.01 -25.11 3.08
CA ASP A 127 -3.74 -24.36 2.05
C ASP A 127 -3.92 -22.90 2.45
N TRP A 128 -2.83 -22.29 2.92
CA TRP A 128 -2.86 -20.91 3.35
C TRP A 128 -3.31 -20.00 2.21
N PHE A 129 -4.05 -18.96 2.59
CA PHE A 129 -4.58 -17.98 1.68
C PHE A 129 -4.58 -16.62 2.35
N PHE A 130 -4.22 -15.60 1.58
CA PHE A 130 -4.26 -14.21 1.98
C PHE A 130 -4.97 -13.41 0.91
N GLN A 131 -5.86 -12.52 1.32
CA GLN A 131 -6.45 -11.51 0.46
C GLN A 131 -6.52 -10.20 1.21
N LEU A 132 -6.15 -9.11 0.56
CA LEU A 132 -6.33 -7.74 1.01
C LEU A 132 -7.18 -7.03 -0.03
N ASN A 133 -8.28 -6.45 0.38
CA ASN A 133 -9.08 -5.55 -0.42
C ASN A 133 -9.07 -4.19 0.29
N SER A 134 -8.69 -3.13 -0.39
CA SER A 134 -8.67 -1.78 0.13
C SER A 134 -9.47 -0.84 -0.77
N GLU A 135 -10.16 0.08 -0.12
CA GLU A 135 -10.82 1.22 -0.74
C GLU A 135 -10.09 2.48 -0.30
N VAL A 136 -9.65 3.26 -1.29
CA VAL A 136 -9.01 4.55 -1.12
C VAL A 136 -10.10 5.59 -1.31
N ASP A 137 -10.65 6.08 -0.20
CA ASP A 137 -11.68 7.13 -0.23
C ASP A 137 -11.10 8.47 -0.65
N GLN A 138 -9.96 8.81 -0.03
CA GLN A 138 -9.20 10.01 -0.32
C GLN A 138 -7.81 9.85 0.28
N LEU A 139 -6.78 9.93 -0.56
CA LEU A 139 -5.39 9.98 -0.13
C LEU A 139 -4.65 11.07 -0.93
N GLY A 140 -3.92 11.94 -0.25
CA GLY A 140 -3.11 12.96 -0.92
C GLY A 140 -1.94 12.31 -1.64
N LEU A 141 -1.72 12.66 -2.91
CA LEU A 141 -0.50 12.29 -3.61
C LEU A 141 0.76 12.87 -2.92
N GLU A 142 0.61 14.00 -2.23
CA GLU A 142 1.63 14.59 -1.36
C GLU A 142 2.07 13.67 -0.21
N ASP A 143 1.21 12.76 0.25
CA ASP A 143 1.56 11.78 1.28
C ASP A 143 2.49 10.70 0.72
N LEU A 144 2.33 10.36 -0.56
CA LEU A 144 3.19 9.43 -1.26
C LEU A 144 4.56 10.04 -1.60
N ALA A 145 4.70 11.37 -1.55
CA ALA A 145 5.97 12.06 -1.74
C ALA A 145 7.03 11.63 -0.73
N TRP A 146 6.64 11.20 0.48
CA TRP A 146 7.56 10.67 1.48
C TRP A 146 8.17 9.32 1.07
N MET A 147 7.41 8.51 0.32
CA MET A 147 7.87 7.22 -0.18
C MET A 147 8.85 7.40 -1.33
N ASN A 148 8.71 8.47 -2.11
CA ASN A 148 9.62 8.77 -3.22
C ASN A 148 9.77 10.28 -3.47
N PRO A 149 10.56 10.98 -2.62
CA PRO A 149 10.76 12.42 -2.76
C PRO A 149 11.38 12.77 -4.12
N ASP A 150 12.29 11.93 -4.64
CA ASP A 150 12.94 12.15 -5.94
C ASP A 150 11.94 12.38 -7.10
N ASN A 151 10.78 11.69 -7.07
CA ASN A 151 9.80 11.70 -8.15
C ASN A 151 8.47 12.39 -7.82
N LEU A 152 8.16 12.58 -6.54
CA LEU A 152 6.84 13.03 -6.08
C LEU A 152 6.89 14.27 -5.18
N GLU A 153 8.07 14.85 -4.93
CA GLU A 153 8.20 16.09 -4.14
C GLU A 153 7.31 17.21 -4.69
N GLY A 154 6.47 17.83 -3.86
CA GLY A 154 5.56 18.90 -4.27
C GLY A 154 4.41 18.46 -5.17
N SER A 155 4.27 17.16 -5.46
CA SER A 155 3.11 16.60 -6.15
C SER A 155 1.85 16.74 -5.28
N SER A 156 0.71 16.90 -5.92
CA SER A 156 -0.60 17.02 -5.26
C SER A 156 -1.68 16.31 -6.07
N GLY A 157 -2.76 15.93 -5.39
CA GLY A 157 -3.93 15.32 -5.99
C GLY A 157 -4.62 14.38 -5.02
N ASN A 158 -5.93 14.21 -5.18
CA ASN A 158 -6.71 13.31 -4.34
C ASN A 158 -6.86 11.97 -5.05
N LEU A 159 -6.13 10.97 -4.57
CA LEU A 159 -6.22 9.59 -5.03
C LEU A 159 -7.48 8.96 -4.46
N VAL A 160 -8.21 8.27 -5.33
CA VAL A 160 -9.40 7.48 -5.02
C VAL A 160 -9.37 6.15 -5.77
N GLY A 161 -10.04 5.12 -5.27
CA GLY A 161 -10.21 3.85 -5.97
C GLY A 161 -9.94 2.61 -5.12
N THR A 162 -9.52 1.50 -5.75
CA THR A 162 -9.48 0.18 -5.10
C THR A 162 -8.15 -0.52 -5.31
N ILE A 163 -7.74 -1.30 -4.29
CA ILE A 163 -6.55 -2.13 -4.30
C ILE A 163 -6.95 -3.53 -3.85
N SER A 164 -6.74 -4.54 -4.68
CA SER A 164 -6.93 -5.94 -4.32
C SER A 164 -5.64 -6.72 -4.54
N ILE A 165 -5.20 -7.43 -3.52
CA ILE A 165 -4.03 -8.30 -3.55
C ILE A 165 -4.44 -9.64 -2.96
N SER A 166 -4.24 -10.73 -3.69
CA SER A 166 -4.41 -12.08 -3.14
C SER A 166 -3.19 -12.94 -3.42
N ASN A 167 -2.91 -13.84 -2.49
CA ASN A 167 -1.81 -14.79 -2.58
C ASN A 167 -2.21 -16.11 -1.89
N ASN A 168 -1.70 -17.23 -2.41
CA ASN A 168 -2.07 -18.56 -1.94
C ASN A 168 -0.87 -19.50 -1.81
N ALA A 169 -1.12 -20.70 -1.29
CA ALA A 169 -0.10 -21.73 -1.09
C ALA A 169 0.68 -22.15 -2.34
N LYS A 170 0.12 -21.92 -3.54
CA LYS A 170 0.78 -22.20 -4.82
C LYS A 170 1.64 -21.02 -5.31
N ASN A 171 1.78 -19.97 -4.51
CA ASN A 171 2.42 -18.70 -4.86
C ASN A 171 1.79 -18.03 -6.09
N GLU A 172 0.48 -18.20 -6.27
CA GLU A 172 -0.27 -17.42 -7.24
C GLU A 172 -0.60 -16.07 -6.61
N GLU A 173 0.08 -15.02 -7.08
CA GLU A 173 -0.16 -13.64 -6.67
C GLU A 173 -1.03 -12.95 -7.73
N VAL A 174 -2.20 -12.46 -7.31
CA VAL A 174 -3.11 -11.66 -8.14
C VAL A 174 -3.17 -10.26 -7.56
N ILE A 175 -2.88 -9.27 -8.40
CA ILE A 175 -2.94 -7.86 -8.06
C ILE A 175 -3.93 -7.20 -9.01
N ASP A 176 -4.88 -6.46 -8.46
CA ASP A 176 -5.80 -5.59 -9.18
C ASP A 176 -5.81 -4.22 -8.49
N LEU A 177 -5.33 -3.21 -9.20
CA LEU A 177 -5.22 -1.84 -8.73
C LEU A 177 -6.01 -0.97 -9.70
N ASN A 178 -6.90 -0.15 -9.17
CA ASN A 178 -7.63 0.85 -9.93
C ASN A 178 -7.66 2.13 -9.13
N ILE A 179 -6.74 3.04 -9.42
CA ILE A 179 -6.58 4.30 -8.70
C ILE A 179 -6.77 5.43 -9.69
N HIS A 180 -7.51 6.47 -9.31
CA HIS A 180 -7.71 7.65 -10.13
C HIS A 180 -7.65 8.93 -9.31
N ILE A 181 -7.48 10.04 -10.02
CA ILE A 181 -7.53 11.40 -9.50
C ILE A 181 -8.49 12.15 -10.41
N ASP A 182 -9.61 12.58 -9.82
CA ASP A 182 -10.62 13.37 -10.50
C ASP A 182 -10.30 14.88 -10.45
N GLN A 183 -11.14 15.68 -11.11
CA GLN A 183 -11.03 17.14 -11.10
C GLN A 183 -11.15 17.68 -9.67
N PRO A 184 -10.35 18.69 -9.27
CA PRO A 184 -9.53 19.57 -10.13
C PRO A 184 -8.13 19.03 -10.51
N GLY A 185 -7.84 17.75 -10.26
CA GLY A 185 -6.55 17.15 -10.57
C GLY A 185 -5.48 17.57 -9.57
N GLY A 186 -4.30 17.93 -10.05
CA GLY A 186 -3.21 18.34 -9.18
C GLY A 186 -1.92 18.67 -9.92
N ARG A 187 -0.80 18.48 -9.25
CA ARG A 187 0.55 18.73 -9.80
C ARG A 187 1.41 17.49 -9.69
N LEU A 188 2.25 17.26 -10.70
CA LEU A 188 3.24 16.19 -10.74
C LEU A 188 4.62 16.76 -11.08
N GLN A 189 5.68 16.19 -10.53
CA GLN A 189 7.03 16.55 -10.93
C GLN A 189 7.36 16.09 -12.36
N SER A 190 8.09 16.90 -13.12
CA SER A 190 8.64 16.55 -14.43
C SER A 190 9.45 15.24 -14.43
N LYS A 191 10.11 14.91 -13.31
CA LYS A 191 10.86 13.66 -13.13
C LYS A 191 9.99 12.41 -13.19
N PHE A 192 8.72 12.50 -12.78
CA PHE A 192 7.76 11.41 -12.95
C PHE A 192 7.62 11.02 -14.43
N PHE A 193 7.55 12.00 -15.33
CA PHE A 193 7.48 11.76 -16.77
C PHE A 193 8.81 11.22 -17.35
N SER A 194 9.95 11.61 -16.76
CA SER A 194 11.24 10.99 -17.09
C SER A 194 11.22 9.48 -16.81
N ALA A 195 10.64 9.03 -15.70
CA ALA A 195 10.54 7.61 -15.35
C ALA A 195 9.64 6.82 -16.33
N LEU A 196 8.67 7.48 -16.96
CA LEU A 196 7.78 6.88 -17.96
C LEU A 196 8.40 6.81 -19.36
N THR A 197 9.42 7.62 -19.64
CA THR A 197 10.05 7.76 -20.97
C THR A 197 10.44 6.43 -21.63
N PRO A 198 11.03 5.43 -20.91
CA PRO A 198 11.36 4.13 -21.49
C PRO A 198 10.15 3.33 -21.98
N TYR A 199 8.96 3.63 -21.46
CA TYR A 199 7.72 2.89 -21.73
C TYR A 199 6.76 3.62 -22.69
N LEU A 200 7.13 4.83 -23.16
CA LEU A 200 6.30 5.59 -24.08
C LEU A 200 6.26 4.93 -25.46
N PRO A 201 5.08 4.83 -26.11
CA PRO A 201 5.00 4.40 -27.49
C PRO A 201 5.80 5.35 -28.41
N ALA A 202 6.44 4.78 -29.43
CA ALA A 202 7.47 5.47 -30.20
C ALA A 202 7.00 6.70 -31.01
N VAL A 203 5.69 6.89 -31.23
CA VAL A 203 5.23 7.62 -32.42
C VAL A 203 4.41 8.90 -32.16
N SER A 204 3.68 9.06 -31.04
CA SER A 204 2.72 10.18 -30.96
C SER A 204 2.94 11.22 -29.88
N GLN A 205 3.67 10.92 -28.79
CA GLN A 205 3.78 11.85 -27.64
C GLN A 205 5.18 11.88 -27.00
N LYS A 206 6.13 11.13 -27.57
CA LYS A 206 7.45 10.94 -26.98
C LYS A 206 8.25 12.24 -26.98
N ALA A 207 8.17 13.04 -28.04
CA ALA A 207 8.86 14.32 -28.13
C ALA A 207 8.27 15.35 -27.15
N GLU A 208 6.94 15.45 -27.04
CA GLU A 208 6.29 16.38 -26.11
C GLU A 208 6.53 15.99 -24.65
N ILE A 209 6.48 14.69 -24.32
CA ILE A 209 6.76 14.22 -22.95
C ILE A 209 8.25 14.36 -22.62
N GLN A 210 9.14 14.15 -23.58
CA GLN A 210 10.57 14.43 -23.40
C GLN A 210 10.86 15.92 -23.20
N ALA A 211 10.10 16.82 -23.83
CA ALA A 211 10.22 18.26 -23.61
C ALA A 211 9.80 18.68 -22.19
N ILE A 212 8.96 17.88 -21.54
CA ILE A 212 8.49 18.09 -20.18
C ILE A 212 9.40 17.36 -19.16
N ALA A 213 10.01 16.25 -19.57
CA ALA A 213 10.93 15.44 -18.77
C ALA A 213 12.31 16.10 -18.65
N GLY A 214 12.87 16.17 -17.43
CA GLY A 214 14.27 16.57 -17.21
C GLY A 214 14.52 17.82 -16.36
N GLY A 215 13.49 18.63 -16.09
CA GLY A 215 13.56 19.75 -15.13
C GLY A 215 13.17 19.37 -13.70
N ALA A 216 13.18 20.34 -12.80
CA ALA A 216 12.45 20.32 -11.52
C ALA A 216 11.25 21.29 -11.63
N LYS A 217 10.25 20.93 -12.44
CA LYS A 217 9.02 21.72 -12.67
C LYS A 217 7.82 20.90 -12.22
N LEU A 218 6.90 21.56 -11.51
CA LEU A 218 5.56 21.02 -11.25
C LEU A 218 4.67 21.25 -12.47
N ILE A 219 4.15 20.18 -13.03
CA ILE A 219 3.26 20.17 -14.19
C ILE A 219 1.84 19.93 -13.70
N SER A 220 0.93 20.81 -14.10
CA SER A 220 -0.48 20.69 -13.73
C SER A 220 -1.18 19.65 -14.59
N TYR A 221 -1.90 18.73 -13.97
CA TYR A 221 -2.74 17.74 -14.65
C TYR A 221 -4.19 17.86 -14.18
N ARG A 222 -5.13 17.50 -15.06
CA ARG A 222 -6.58 17.64 -14.79
C ARG A 222 -7.18 16.36 -14.20
N THR A 223 -6.76 15.22 -14.71
CA THR A 223 -7.17 13.89 -14.25
C THR A 223 -6.02 12.92 -14.44
N ALA A 224 -5.96 11.89 -13.61
CA ALA A 224 -5.05 10.76 -13.76
C ALA A 224 -5.80 9.46 -13.46
N LYS A 225 -5.53 8.40 -14.22
CA LYS A 225 -6.03 7.05 -13.94
C LYS A 225 -4.89 6.06 -14.08
N PHE A 226 -4.78 5.17 -13.11
CA PHE A 226 -3.82 4.10 -13.08
C PHE A 226 -4.55 2.79 -12.79
N ASN A 227 -4.53 1.89 -13.77
CA ASN A 227 -4.99 0.53 -13.59
C ASN A 227 -3.80 -0.42 -13.74
N ALA A 228 -3.66 -1.37 -12.82
CA ALA A 228 -2.69 -2.45 -12.93
C ALA A 228 -3.36 -3.76 -12.55
N LYS A 229 -3.30 -4.75 -13.45
CA LYS A 229 -3.98 -6.04 -13.27
C LYS A 229 -3.11 -7.20 -13.68
N SER A 230 -3.05 -8.24 -12.84
CA SER A 230 -2.48 -9.53 -13.21
C SER A 230 -3.32 -10.19 -14.32
N ILE A 231 -2.69 -10.55 -15.44
CA ILE A 231 -3.37 -11.16 -16.61
C ILE A 231 -3.03 -12.65 -16.80
N GLY A 232 -2.45 -13.27 -15.78
CA GLY A 232 -2.07 -14.69 -15.77
C GLY A 232 -0.57 -14.92 -15.99
N GLY A 233 -0.05 -16.01 -15.42
CA GLY A 233 1.38 -16.30 -15.44
C GLY A 233 2.18 -15.31 -14.60
N ASP A 234 3.27 -14.81 -15.15
CA ASP A 234 4.17 -13.78 -14.60
C ASP A 234 3.98 -12.44 -15.33
N LYS A 235 2.75 -12.16 -15.78
CA LYS A 235 2.44 -10.97 -16.59
C LYS A 235 1.44 -10.05 -15.91
N MET A 236 1.65 -8.76 -16.09
CA MET A 236 0.78 -7.71 -15.61
C MET A 236 0.50 -6.70 -16.72
N LYS A 237 -0.77 -6.27 -16.82
CA LYS A 237 -1.19 -5.19 -17.71
C LYS A 237 -1.34 -3.91 -16.89
N ILE A 238 -0.77 -2.83 -17.40
CA ILE A 238 -0.77 -1.52 -16.76
C ILE A 238 -1.32 -0.50 -17.75
N LEU A 239 -2.33 0.23 -17.33
CA LEU A 239 -2.93 1.35 -18.05
C LEU A 239 -2.73 2.63 -17.23
N LEU A 240 -2.03 3.61 -17.80
CA LEU A 240 -1.85 4.93 -17.21
C LEU A 240 -2.43 5.98 -18.16
N GLU A 241 -3.40 6.74 -17.69
CA GLU A 241 -4.02 7.85 -18.42
C GLU A 241 -3.82 9.15 -17.65
N ILE A 242 -3.22 10.17 -18.25
CA ILE A 242 -3.01 11.48 -17.61
C ILE A 242 -3.33 12.60 -18.60
N GLN A 243 -4.18 13.53 -18.17
CA GLN A 243 -4.51 14.73 -18.96
C GLN A 243 -3.70 15.93 -18.48
N ILE A 244 -2.90 16.54 -19.36
CA ILE A 244 -2.03 17.69 -19.09
C ILE A 244 -2.44 18.86 -20.00
N PRO A 245 -3.35 19.75 -19.54
CA PRO A 245 -3.94 20.79 -20.40
C PRO A 245 -2.93 21.83 -20.92
N GLU A 246 -1.96 22.25 -20.10
CA GLU A 246 -0.96 23.27 -20.44
C GLU A 246 -0.17 22.91 -21.72
N TYR A 247 -0.03 21.61 -21.99
CA TYR A 247 0.74 21.09 -23.12
C TYR A 247 -0.14 20.42 -24.18
N ASN A 248 -1.47 20.45 -24.02
CA ASN A 248 -2.43 19.73 -24.86
C ASN A 248 -2.12 18.21 -24.98
N ILE A 249 -1.62 17.60 -23.89
CA ILE A 249 -1.25 16.18 -23.86
C ILE A 249 -2.37 15.37 -23.20
N ASN A 250 -2.77 14.30 -23.85
CA ASN A 250 -3.54 13.21 -23.25
C ASN A 250 -2.71 11.94 -23.31
N LEU A 251 -1.95 11.70 -22.25
CA LEU A 251 -1.07 10.54 -22.15
C LEU A 251 -1.91 9.29 -21.91
N ASN A 252 -1.79 8.31 -22.80
CA ASN A 252 -2.35 6.98 -22.60
C ASN A 252 -1.24 5.94 -22.82
N LEU A 253 -0.87 5.25 -21.74
CA LEU A 253 0.13 4.19 -21.75
C LEU A 253 -0.55 2.88 -21.41
N ASN A 254 -0.47 1.92 -22.33
CA ASN A 254 -0.96 0.57 -22.16
C ASN A 254 0.23 -0.38 -22.32
N ILE A 255 0.73 -0.87 -21.19
CA ILE A 255 1.98 -1.62 -21.10
C ILE A 255 1.67 -3.02 -20.57
N GLU A 256 2.24 -4.04 -21.21
CA GLU A 256 2.32 -5.38 -20.66
C GLU A 256 3.75 -5.60 -20.13
N LEU A 257 3.87 -5.93 -18.85
CA LEU A 257 5.14 -6.20 -18.21
C LEU A 257 5.20 -7.65 -17.75
N ARG A 258 6.37 -8.25 -17.94
CA ARG A 258 6.73 -9.49 -17.27
C ARG A 258 7.24 -9.15 -15.89
N VAL A 259 6.51 -9.56 -14.87
CA VAL A 259 6.78 -9.29 -13.46
C VAL A 259 7.29 -10.53 -12.76
N ASP A 260 8.31 -10.37 -11.92
CA ASP A 260 8.72 -11.47 -11.05
C ASP A 260 7.60 -11.73 -10.04
N LYS A 261 7.04 -12.94 -10.04
CA LYS A 261 5.96 -13.34 -9.10
C LYS A 261 6.33 -13.07 -7.64
N GLN A 262 7.62 -13.10 -7.29
CA GLN A 262 8.06 -12.81 -5.93
C GLN A 262 8.17 -11.31 -5.62
N ASN A 263 8.14 -10.44 -6.63
CA ASN A 263 8.38 -9.01 -6.51
C ASN A 263 7.35 -8.13 -7.24
N SER A 264 6.24 -8.70 -7.71
CA SER A 264 5.28 -8.03 -8.61
C SER A 264 4.72 -6.74 -8.01
N PHE A 265 4.27 -6.77 -6.76
CA PHE A 265 3.85 -5.55 -6.05
C PHE A 265 4.91 -4.43 -6.03
N PHE A 266 6.17 -4.78 -5.76
CA PHE A 266 7.26 -3.79 -5.71
C PHE A 266 7.56 -3.21 -7.09
N GLN A 267 7.46 -4.01 -8.15
CA GLN A 267 7.63 -3.55 -9.53
C GLN A 267 6.50 -2.63 -9.97
N VAL A 268 5.26 -2.87 -9.51
CA VAL A 268 4.16 -1.94 -9.73
C VAL A 268 4.35 -0.64 -8.95
N ALA A 269 4.76 -0.76 -7.70
CA ALA A 269 5.08 0.39 -6.87
C ALA A 269 6.25 1.21 -7.47
N GLN A 270 7.21 0.60 -8.16
CA GLN A 270 8.24 1.34 -8.92
C GLN A 270 7.65 2.20 -10.04
N LEU A 271 6.67 1.67 -10.79
CA LEU A 271 6.04 2.39 -11.91
C LEU A 271 5.18 3.55 -11.45
N LEU A 272 4.56 3.40 -10.28
CA LEU A 272 3.90 4.49 -9.56
C LEU A 272 4.90 5.48 -8.96
N GLY A 273 6.21 5.25 -9.13
CA GLY A 273 7.24 6.06 -8.52
C GLY A 273 7.13 6.05 -7.01
N LEU A 274 6.74 4.94 -6.37
CA LEU A 274 6.60 4.83 -4.90
C LEU A 274 7.81 4.18 -4.24
N ILE A 275 8.58 3.38 -4.98
CA ILE A 275 9.71 2.61 -4.42
C ILE A 275 10.87 2.62 -5.40
N LYS A 276 12.07 2.94 -4.92
CA LYS A 276 13.34 2.75 -5.63
C LYS A 276 13.91 1.40 -5.23
N VAL A 277 14.06 0.47 -6.17
CA VAL A 277 14.80 -0.78 -5.94
C VAL A 277 16.15 -0.65 -6.61
N LYS A 278 17.22 -0.82 -5.84
CA LYS A 278 18.55 -0.99 -6.43
C LYS A 278 18.54 -2.34 -7.15
N SER A 279 18.75 -2.34 -8.46
CA SER A 279 19.09 -3.56 -9.19
C SER A 279 20.35 -4.15 -8.56
N ILE A 280 20.31 -5.43 -8.23
CA ILE A 280 21.51 -6.23 -7.98
C ILE A 280 22.04 -6.63 -9.35
#